data_AF-A0A1V6DA18-F1
#
_entry.id   AF-A0A1V6DA18-F1
#
_cell.length_a   1.000
_cell.length_b   1.000
_cell.length_c   1.000
_cell.angle_alpha   90.00
_cell.angle_beta   90.00
_cell.angle_gamma   90.00
#
_symmetry.space_group_name_H-M   'P 1'
#
loop_
_entity.id
_entity.type
_entity.pdbx_description
1 polymer ?
#
loop_
_entity_poly.entity_id
_entity_poly.type
_entity_poly.pdbx_seq_one_letter_code
_entity_poly.pdbx_strand_id
1 'polypeptide(L)'
;MFIYTCLICLVAAGLAFALPRPLSIVSVPLALIGTLCGLLGVILSVVAALRDMPKPSESPTLYGCLTIILLFLLALGYAMFAPSIRRANEFARRAKCGENLKTIHSAIEAYRQSHSGEYPPTLRSLVEAGLLDAERLHCPGTPADSGIGYDYFPPGGSSTQPATQPHVLASDRKGNHEWRKSNEGRNVLYVSGLVTWVSAPPDEWENPRP
;
A
#
# COMPACT_ATOMS: atom_id res chain seq x y z
N MET A 1 27.72 -1.07 31.00
CA MET A 1 26.52 -1.94 30.91
C MET A 1 25.56 -1.49 29.81
N PHE A 2 25.20 -0.20 29.72
CA PHE A 2 24.28 0.35 28.69
C PHE A 2 24.69 0.14 27.22
N ILE A 3 25.99 0.20 26.89
CA ILE A 3 26.49 -0.01 25.52
C ILE A 3 26.19 -1.44 25.04
N TYR A 4 26.31 -2.43 25.93
CA TYR A 4 26.03 -3.83 25.62
C TYR A 4 24.53 -4.07 25.41
N THR A 5 23.67 -3.42 26.19
CA THR A 5 22.21 -3.51 26.01
C THR A 5 21.78 -2.91 24.66
N CYS A 6 22.36 -1.78 24.27
CA CYS A 6 22.09 -1.13 22.98
C CYS A 6 22.61 -1.97 21.79
N LEU A 7 23.80 -2.57 21.93
CA LEU A 7 24.38 -3.47 20.92
C LEU A 7 23.54 -4.75 20.76
N ILE A 8 23.04 -5.31 21.86
CA ILE A 8 22.16 -6.50 21.85
C ILE A 8 20.82 -6.17 21.17
N CYS A 9 20.23 -5.00 21.43
CA CYS A 9 19.00 -4.56 20.75
C CYS A 9 19.19 -4.33 19.24
N LEU A 10 20.33 -3.75 18.83
CA LEU A 10 20.67 -3.54 17.41
C LEU A 10 20.91 -4.86 16.67
N VAL A 11 21.60 -5.83 17.31
CA VAL A 11 21.83 -7.16 16.75
C VAL A 11 20.52 -7.96 16.65
N ALA A 12 19.65 -7.87 17.66
CA ALA A 12 18.34 -8.50 17.63
C ALA A 12 17.42 -7.94 16.53
N ALA A 13 17.45 -6.61 16.31
CA ALA A 13 16.73 -5.96 15.22
C ALA A 13 17.27 -6.38 13.83
N GLY A 14 18.58 -6.58 13.70
CA GLY A 14 19.20 -7.08 12.46
C GLY A 14 18.82 -8.52 12.13
N LEU A 15 18.82 -9.41 13.13
CA LEU A 15 18.43 -10.82 12.98
C LEU A 15 16.94 -11.00 12.62
N ALA A 16 16.05 -10.10 13.10
CA ALA A 16 14.64 -10.10 12.74
C ALA A 16 14.37 -9.85 11.24
N PHE A 17 15.32 -9.24 10.53
CA PHE A 17 15.21 -8.96 9.09
C PHE A 17 15.70 -10.12 8.20
N ALA A 18 16.42 -11.09 8.78
CA ALA A 18 17.02 -12.22 8.06
C ALA A 18 16.18 -13.51 8.07
N LEU A 19 15.05 -13.54 8.79
CA LEU A 19 14.21 -14.73 8.94
C LEU A 19 13.06 -14.79 7.91
N PRO A 20 12.64 -16.01 7.48
CA PRO A 20 11.60 -16.19 6.47
C PRO A 20 10.21 -15.68 6.90
N ARG A 21 9.42 -15.29 5.90
CA ARG A 21 8.24 -14.39 5.97
C ARG A 21 7.10 -14.74 6.95
N PRO A 22 6.79 -16.00 7.33
CA PRO A 22 5.66 -16.25 8.25
C PRO A 22 5.95 -15.91 9.73
N LEU A 23 7.20 -15.73 10.15
CA LEU A 23 7.53 -15.26 11.52
C LEU A 23 7.48 -13.73 11.68
N SER A 24 7.20 -12.98 10.61
CA SER A 24 7.27 -11.51 10.62
C SER A 24 6.18 -10.82 11.46
N ILE A 25 5.04 -11.49 11.69
CA ILE A 25 3.92 -10.90 12.46
C ILE A 25 4.29 -10.75 13.94
N VAL A 26 5.16 -11.61 14.47
CA VAL A 26 5.65 -11.54 15.86
C VAL A 26 6.92 -10.67 15.97
N SER A 27 7.75 -10.64 14.91
CA SER A 27 9.01 -9.88 14.96
C SER A 27 8.80 -8.36 14.86
N VAL A 28 7.75 -7.89 14.17
CA VAL A 28 7.42 -6.46 14.08
C VAL A 28 7.06 -5.85 15.44
N PRO A 29 6.10 -6.38 16.22
CA PRO A 29 5.78 -5.83 17.55
C PRO A 29 6.96 -5.97 18.51
N LEU A 30 7.75 -7.03 18.44
CA LEU A 30 8.95 -7.18 19.28
C LEU A 30 10.04 -6.15 18.93
N ALA A 31 10.25 -5.87 17.65
CA ALA A 31 11.14 -4.81 17.21
C ALA A 31 10.62 -3.42 17.63
N LEU A 32 9.30 -3.21 17.59
CA LEU A 32 8.68 -1.96 18.02
C LEU A 32 8.84 -1.75 19.53
N ILE A 33 8.57 -2.79 20.33
CA ILE A 33 8.81 -2.81 21.78
C ILE A 33 10.29 -2.56 22.08
N GLY A 34 11.20 -3.23 21.39
CA GLY A 34 12.65 -3.03 21.55
C GLY A 34 13.08 -1.59 21.25
N THR A 35 12.51 -0.99 20.20
CA THR A 35 12.79 0.40 19.81
C THR A 35 12.24 1.39 20.84
N LEU A 36 11.02 1.17 21.33
CA LEU A 36 10.39 1.99 22.37
C LEU A 36 11.16 1.90 23.69
N CYS A 37 11.58 0.69 24.10
CA CYS A 37 12.42 0.50 25.28
C CYS A 37 13.79 1.16 25.12
N GLY A 38 14.38 1.09 23.93
CA GLY A 38 15.64 1.77 23.61
C GLY A 38 15.52 3.30 23.72
N LEU A 39 14.46 3.88 23.14
CA LEU A 39 14.17 5.31 23.25
C LEU A 39 13.92 5.74 24.70
N LEU A 40 13.14 4.95 25.45
CA LEU A 40 12.90 5.20 26.87
C LEU A 40 14.21 5.18 27.67
N GLY A 41 15.10 4.21 27.38
CA GLY A 41 16.43 4.13 27.99
C GLY A 41 17.30 5.35 27.68
N VAL A 42 17.28 5.84 26.43
CA VAL A 42 17.98 7.07 26.05
C VAL A 42 17.42 8.27 26.80
N ILE A 43 16.09 8.43 26.83
CA ILE A 43 15.42 9.53 27.54
C ILE A 43 15.79 9.51 29.03
N LEU A 44 15.68 8.36 29.68
CA LEU A 44 16.03 8.20 31.09
C LEU A 44 17.51 8.47 31.34
N SER A 45 18.41 8.05 30.45
CA SER A 45 19.85 8.34 30.55
C SER A 45 20.16 9.83 30.42
N VAL A 46 19.45 10.55 29.54
CA VAL A 46 19.56 12.00 29.40
C VAL A 46 19.02 12.69 30.65
N VAL A 47 17.86 12.28 31.16
CA VAL A 47 17.28 12.83 32.40
C VAL A 47 18.16 12.57 33.62
N ALA A 48 18.77 11.38 33.73
CA ALA A 48 19.71 11.07 34.79
C ALA A 48 20.99 11.91 34.68
N ALA A 49 21.56 12.05 33.49
CA ALA A 49 22.71 12.94 33.25
C ALA A 49 22.37 14.41 33.56
N LEU A 50 21.14 14.85 33.26
CA LEU A 50 20.64 16.18 33.62
C LEU A 50 20.50 16.39 35.14
N ARG A 51 20.22 15.33 35.90
CA ARG A 51 20.05 15.39 37.37
C ARG A 51 21.39 15.40 38.11
N ASP A 52 22.37 14.64 37.63
CA ASP A 52 23.68 14.49 38.27
C ASP A 52 24.71 15.51 37.77
N MET A 53 24.39 16.31 36.76
CA MET A 53 25.29 17.37 36.30
C MET A 53 25.38 18.51 37.34
N PRO A 54 26.61 18.92 37.75
CA PRO A 54 26.80 20.11 38.56
C PRO A 54 26.21 21.34 37.85
N LYS A 55 25.71 22.31 38.65
CA LYS A 55 25.06 23.57 38.20
C LYS A 55 25.63 24.06 36.85
N PRO A 56 24.78 24.39 35.87
CA PRO A 56 25.15 24.46 34.46
C PRO A 56 26.33 25.42 34.25
N SER A 57 27.49 24.88 33.90
CA SER A 57 28.48 25.66 33.16
C SER A 57 27.92 25.86 31.75
N GLU A 58 27.92 27.10 31.27
CA GLU A 58 27.30 27.57 30.02
C GLU A 58 27.92 26.98 28.73
N SER A 59 27.94 25.65 28.57
CA SER A 59 28.41 24.98 27.35
C SER A 59 27.22 24.39 26.57
N PRO A 60 26.48 25.21 25.79
CA PRO A 60 25.36 24.76 24.95
C PRO A 60 25.75 23.68 23.92
N THR A 61 27.05 23.44 23.75
CA THR A 61 27.65 22.44 22.89
C THR A 61 27.28 21.00 23.25
N LEU A 62 27.25 20.60 24.54
CA LEU A 62 26.97 19.19 24.90
C LEU A 62 25.51 18.80 24.60
N TYR A 63 24.56 19.67 24.97
CA TYR A 63 23.14 19.46 24.69
C TYR A 63 22.84 19.53 23.19
N GLY A 64 23.54 20.40 22.46
CA GLY A 64 23.48 20.45 21.00
C GLY A 64 23.92 19.12 20.37
N CYS A 65 25.03 18.54 20.81
CA CYS A 65 25.51 17.27 20.27
C CYS A 65 24.53 16.11 20.53
N LEU A 66 23.97 16.01 21.74
CA LEU A 66 23.02 14.95 22.07
C LEU A 66 21.72 15.05 21.27
N THR A 67 21.19 16.26 21.09
CA THR A 67 19.98 16.48 20.29
C THR A 67 20.22 16.15 18.82
N ILE A 68 21.36 16.53 18.25
CA ILE A 68 21.75 16.20 16.87
C ILE A 68 21.87 14.68 16.68
N ILE A 69 22.52 13.97 17.62
CA ILE A 69 22.66 12.50 17.56
C ILE A 69 21.28 11.83 17.59
N LEU A 70 20.37 12.27 18.46
CA LEU A 70 19.01 11.73 18.52
C LEU A 70 18.23 11.95 17.21
N LEU A 71 18.26 13.17 16.66
CA LEU A 71 17.61 13.49 15.39
C LEU A 71 18.18 12.67 14.24
N PHE A 72 19.50 12.47 14.22
CA PHE A 72 20.17 11.63 13.22
C PHE A 72 19.72 10.16 13.29
N LEU A 73 19.64 9.59 14.50
CA LEU A 73 19.16 8.21 14.69
C LEU A 73 17.69 8.04 14.28
N LEU A 74 16.83 9.02 14.58
CA LEU A 74 15.43 9.03 14.15
C LEU A 74 15.32 9.13 12.62
N ALA A 75 16.10 10.00 11.99
CA ALA A 75 16.13 10.14 10.53
C ALA A 75 16.60 8.85 9.84
N LEU A 76 17.63 8.20 10.38
CA LEU A 76 18.13 6.92 9.87
C LEU A 76 17.08 5.81 10.02
N GLY A 77 16.43 5.73 11.18
CA GLY A 77 15.32 4.79 11.40
C GLY A 77 14.19 4.99 10.40
N TYR A 78 13.73 6.24 10.21
CA TYR A 78 12.71 6.56 9.23
C TYR A 78 13.12 6.15 7.81
N ALA A 79 14.36 6.44 7.39
CA ALA A 79 14.86 6.09 6.06
C ALA A 79 14.85 4.56 5.82
N MET A 80 15.12 3.76 6.85
CA MET A 80 15.09 2.29 6.76
C MET A 80 13.66 1.73 6.69
N PHE A 81 12.71 2.29 7.44
CA PHE A 81 11.33 1.79 7.48
C PHE A 81 10.41 2.34 6.38
N ALA A 82 10.70 3.54 5.85
CA ALA A 82 9.94 4.17 4.78
C ALA A 82 9.64 3.26 3.57
N PRO A 83 10.60 2.51 2.98
CA PRO A 83 10.31 1.63 1.84
C PRO A 83 9.35 0.49 2.20
N SER A 84 9.41 -0.03 3.43
CA SER A 84 8.52 -1.11 3.89
C SER A 84 7.08 -0.63 4.06
N ILE A 85 6.89 0.55 4.66
CA ILE A 85 5.57 1.17 4.83
C ILE A 85 4.93 1.46 3.47
N ARG A 86 5.70 2.01 2.52
CA ARG A 86 5.21 2.29 1.16
C ARG A 86 4.74 1.02 0.44
N ARG A 87 5.46 -0.10 0.58
CA ARG A 87 5.05 -1.40 0.02
C ARG A 87 3.77 -1.93 0.66
N ALA A 88 3.64 -1.83 1.98
CA ALA A 88 2.45 -2.28 2.70
C ALA A 88 1.20 -1.49 2.27
N ASN A 89 1.32 -0.16 2.17
CA ASN A 89 0.23 0.69 1.70
C ASN A 89 -0.18 0.35 0.27
N GLU A 90 0.79 0.12 -0.62
CA GLU A 90 0.50 -0.25 -1.99
C GLU A 90 -0.21 -1.62 -2.09
N PHE A 91 0.24 -2.61 -1.31
CA PHE A 91 -0.45 -3.90 -1.22
C PHE A 91 -1.90 -3.74 -0.75
N ALA A 92 -2.13 -2.92 0.28
CA ALA A 92 -3.48 -2.63 0.78
C ALA A 92 -4.36 -1.94 -0.28
N ARG A 93 -3.81 -0.96 -1.01
CA ARG A 93 -4.51 -0.28 -2.13
C ARG A 93 -4.90 -1.27 -3.22
N ARG A 94 -3.98 -2.15 -3.64
CA ARG A 94 -4.26 -3.20 -4.65
C ARG A 94 -5.35 -4.16 -4.18
N ALA A 95 -5.29 -4.61 -2.94
CA ALA A 95 -6.29 -5.50 -2.36
C ALA A 95 -7.68 -4.85 -2.33
N LYS A 96 -7.75 -3.57 -1.94
CA LYS A 96 -9.01 -2.80 -1.95
C LYS A 96 -9.53 -2.60 -3.38
N CYS A 97 -8.63 -2.37 -4.33
CA CYS A 97 -8.97 -2.23 -5.75
C CYS A 97 -9.57 -3.52 -6.32
N GLY A 98 -8.98 -4.67 -5.99
CA GLY A 98 -9.53 -5.98 -6.33
C GLY A 98 -10.91 -6.25 -5.71
N GLU A 99 -11.15 -5.78 -4.49
CA GLU A 99 -12.46 -5.89 -3.83
C GLU A 99 -13.52 -4.99 -4.48
N ASN A 100 -13.14 -3.78 -4.88
CA ASN A 100 -13.99 -2.90 -5.67
C ASN A 100 -14.39 -3.57 -7.00
N LEU A 101 -13.45 -4.22 -7.70
CA LEU A 101 -13.73 -4.98 -8.93
C LEU A 101 -14.73 -6.14 -8.71
N LYS A 102 -14.63 -6.88 -7.61
CA LYS A 102 -15.64 -7.91 -7.28
C LYS A 102 -17.01 -7.32 -7.01
N THR A 103 -17.06 -6.16 -6.35
CA THR A 103 -18.31 -5.42 -6.13
C THR A 103 -18.90 -4.97 -7.46
N ILE A 104 -18.07 -4.43 -8.35
CA ILE A 104 -18.46 -4.05 -9.72
C ILE A 104 -19.01 -5.25 -10.48
N HIS A 105 -18.36 -6.42 -10.40
CA HIS A 105 -18.86 -7.66 -11.02
C HIS A 105 -20.26 -8.03 -10.52
N SER A 106 -20.46 -7.99 -9.21
CA SER A 106 -21.77 -8.28 -8.61
C SER A 106 -22.85 -7.30 -9.10
N ALA A 107 -22.51 -6.02 -9.24
CA ALA A 107 -23.40 -5.00 -9.79
C ALA A 107 -23.68 -5.21 -11.29
N ILE A 108 -22.68 -5.64 -12.08
CA ILE A 108 -22.85 -6.02 -13.48
C ILE A 108 -23.83 -7.20 -13.60
N GLU A 109 -23.68 -8.23 -12.77
CA GLU A 109 -24.60 -9.38 -12.80
C GLU A 109 -26.02 -8.99 -12.39
N ALA A 110 -26.18 -8.13 -11.39
CA ALA A 110 -27.48 -7.58 -11.01
C ALA A 110 -28.11 -6.72 -12.14
N TYR A 111 -27.28 -5.95 -12.85
CA TYR A 111 -27.72 -5.19 -14.03
C TYR A 111 -28.22 -6.14 -15.12
N ARG A 112 -27.45 -7.18 -15.44
CA ARG A 112 -27.80 -8.19 -16.44
C ARG A 112 -29.13 -8.89 -16.10
N GLN A 113 -29.37 -9.20 -14.83
CA GLN A 113 -30.63 -9.81 -14.39
C GLN A 113 -31.86 -8.91 -14.65
N SER A 114 -31.69 -7.59 -14.53
CA SER A 114 -32.76 -6.61 -14.77
C SER A 114 -32.86 -6.11 -16.21
N HIS A 115 -31.84 -6.33 -17.03
CA HIS A 115 -31.73 -5.85 -18.42
C HIS A 115 -31.56 -7.01 -19.43
N SER A 116 -32.33 -8.08 -19.26
CA SER A 116 -32.41 -9.19 -20.24
C SER A 116 -31.07 -9.84 -20.60
N GLY A 117 -30.11 -9.84 -19.68
CA GLY A 117 -28.77 -10.41 -19.86
C GLY A 117 -27.74 -9.46 -20.47
N GLU A 118 -28.12 -8.23 -20.84
CA GLU A 118 -27.25 -7.23 -21.44
C GLU A 118 -26.24 -6.66 -20.44
N TYR A 119 -25.01 -6.47 -20.90
CA TYR A 119 -23.98 -5.79 -20.12
C TYR A 119 -24.27 -4.28 -20.05
N PRO A 120 -23.95 -3.61 -18.93
CA PRO A 120 -24.10 -2.16 -18.85
C PRO A 120 -23.22 -1.48 -19.91
N PRO A 121 -23.68 -0.39 -20.54
CA PRO A 121 -22.89 0.28 -21.58
C PRO A 121 -21.64 0.96 -20.99
N THR A 122 -21.71 1.39 -19.73
CA THR A 122 -20.57 1.94 -18.99
C THR A 122 -20.65 1.55 -17.51
N LEU A 123 -19.52 1.62 -16.80
CA LEU A 123 -19.53 1.47 -15.34
C LEU A 123 -20.38 2.53 -14.61
N ARG A 124 -20.55 3.71 -15.20
CA ARG A 124 -21.38 4.78 -14.63
C ARG A 124 -22.86 4.40 -14.63
N SER A 125 -23.30 3.64 -15.63
CA SER A 125 -24.69 3.15 -15.72
C SER A 125 -25.08 2.28 -14.53
N LEU A 126 -24.12 1.61 -13.88
CA LEU A 126 -24.37 0.86 -12.64
C LEU A 126 -24.72 1.78 -11.46
N VAL A 127 -24.10 2.95 -11.40
CA VAL A 127 -24.38 3.97 -10.38
C VAL A 127 -25.73 4.63 -10.65
N GLU A 128 -26.00 4.96 -11.91
CA GLU A 128 -27.28 5.55 -12.35
C GLU A 128 -28.46 4.60 -12.09
N ALA A 129 -28.25 3.29 -12.25
CA ALA A 129 -29.22 2.25 -11.92
C ALA A 129 -29.36 1.99 -10.40
N GLY A 130 -28.57 2.64 -9.55
CA GLY A 130 -28.57 2.43 -8.09
C GLY A 130 -28.01 1.08 -7.65
N LEU A 131 -27.24 0.41 -8.51
CA LEU A 131 -26.67 -0.92 -8.26
C LEU A 131 -25.25 -0.86 -7.67
N LEU A 132 -24.62 0.32 -7.72
CA LEU A 132 -23.24 0.53 -7.26
C LEU A 132 -23.06 1.94 -6.70
N ASP A 133 -22.37 2.06 -5.57
CA ASP A 133 -21.96 3.36 -5.05
C ASP A 133 -20.86 3.97 -5.92
N ALA A 134 -20.95 5.27 -6.22
CA ALA A 134 -19.96 5.98 -7.03
C ALA A 134 -18.52 5.87 -6.47
N GLU A 135 -18.37 5.78 -5.15
CA GLU A 135 -17.07 5.60 -4.48
C GLU A 135 -16.39 4.28 -4.89
N ARG A 136 -17.15 3.24 -5.24
CA ARG A 136 -16.58 1.95 -5.69
C ARG A 136 -15.95 2.02 -7.08
N LEU A 137 -16.25 3.07 -7.84
CA LEU A 137 -15.58 3.35 -9.11
C LEU A 137 -14.25 4.07 -8.95
N HIS A 138 -13.91 4.54 -7.74
CA HIS A 138 -12.61 5.15 -7.47
C HIS A 138 -11.54 4.08 -7.21
N CYS A 139 -10.36 4.27 -7.80
CA CYS A 139 -9.19 3.44 -7.51
C CYS A 139 -8.36 4.07 -6.37
N PRO A 140 -8.11 3.36 -5.25
CA PRO A 140 -7.26 3.85 -4.16
C PRO A 140 -5.80 4.15 -4.56
N GLY A 141 -5.37 3.66 -5.74
CA GLY A 141 -4.07 3.97 -6.34
C GLY A 141 -3.98 5.40 -6.90
N THR A 142 -5.12 6.04 -7.15
CA THR A 142 -5.20 7.39 -7.75
C THR A 142 -5.63 8.46 -6.74
N PRO A 143 -5.30 9.74 -6.99
CA PRO A 143 -5.89 10.87 -6.26
C PRO A 143 -7.42 10.81 -6.17
N ALA A 144 -8.02 11.39 -5.13
CA ALA A 144 -9.46 11.29 -4.86
C ALA A 144 -10.35 11.89 -5.98
N ASP A 145 -9.82 12.82 -6.76
CA ASP A 145 -10.49 13.57 -7.83
C ASP A 145 -10.33 12.95 -9.23
N SER A 146 -9.68 11.77 -9.34
CA SER A 146 -9.35 11.13 -10.62
C SER A 146 -10.55 10.51 -11.37
N GLY A 147 -11.74 10.58 -10.78
CA GLY A 147 -12.97 10.00 -11.34
C GLY A 147 -12.97 8.47 -11.30
N ILE A 148 -13.48 7.85 -12.37
CA ILE A 148 -13.53 6.39 -12.52
C ILE A 148 -12.10 5.86 -12.66
N GLY A 149 -11.65 4.98 -11.79
CA GLY A 149 -10.28 4.44 -11.78
C GLY A 149 -10.09 3.15 -12.58
N TYR A 150 -11.13 2.69 -13.29
CA TYR A 150 -11.16 1.40 -13.98
C TYR A 150 -11.43 1.56 -15.47
N ASP A 151 -10.81 0.70 -16.26
CA ASP A 151 -11.15 0.48 -17.66
C ASP A 151 -12.17 -0.65 -17.74
N TYR A 152 -13.13 -0.52 -18.67
CA TYR A 152 -14.26 -1.43 -18.81
C TYR A 152 -14.41 -1.91 -20.25
N PHE A 153 -14.59 -3.21 -20.41
CA PHE A 153 -14.65 -3.90 -21.68
C PHE A 153 -15.89 -4.81 -21.64
N PRO A 154 -17.06 -4.33 -22.07
CA PRO A 154 -18.24 -5.19 -22.17
C PRO A 154 -18.10 -6.17 -23.35
N PRO A 155 -18.50 -7.44 -23.21
CA PRO A 155 -18.55 -8.38 -24.33
C PRO A 155 -19.40 -7.85 -25.48
N GLY A 156 -18.87 -7.94 -26.70
CA GLY A 156 -19.50 -7.39 -27.90
C GLY A 156 -19.22 -5.89 -28.13
N GLY A 157 -18.48 -5.22 -27.24
CA GLY A 157 -17.94 -3.88 -27.48
C GLY A 157 -16.74 -3.88 -28.43
N SER A 158 -16.18 -2.70 -28.71
CA SER A 158 -15.00 -2.50 -29.57
C SER A 158 -13.68 -2.95 -28.94
N SER A 159 -13.69 -3.89 -27.99
CA SER A 159 -12.51 -4.28 -27.24
C SER A 159 -11.52 -5.04 -28.14
N THR A 160 -10.27 -4.61 -28.20
CA THR A 160 -9.18 -5.29 -28.92
C THR A 160 -8.62 -6.46 -28.09
N GLN A 161 -9.48 -7.27 -27.49
CA GLN A 161 -9.05 -8.42 -26.70
C GLN A 161 -8.87 -9.65 -27.59
N PRO A 162 -7.79 -10.43 -27.44
CA PRO A 162 -7.64 -11.68 -28.17
C PRO A 162 -8.75 -12.67 -27.80
N ALA A 163 -9.41 -13.24 -28.81
CA ALA A 163 -10.47 -14.25 -28.61
C ALA A 163 -9.98 -15.54 -27.91
N THR A 164 -8.66 -15.75 -27.84
CA THR A 164 -8.01 -16.91 -27.23
C THR A 164 -7.78 -16.79 -25.72
N GLN A 165 -8.08 -15.63 -25.12
CA GLN A 165 -7.94 -15.40 -23.68
C GLN A 165 -9.31 -15.31 -22.98
N PRO A 166 -9.39 -15.60 -21.67
CA PRO A 166 -10.59 -15.33 -20.90
C PRO A 166 -10.93 -13.84 -21.02
N HIS A 167 -12.18 -13.54 -21.41
CA HIS A 167 -12.61 -12.17 -21.63
C HIS A 167 -12.51 -11.35 -20.33
N VAL A 168 -11.83 -10.21 -20.39
CA VAL A 168 -11.70 -9.27 -19.28
C VAL A 168 -12.92 -8.36 -19.30
N LEU A 169 -13.58 -8.20 -18.17
CA LEU A 169 -14.68 -7.24 -18.03
C LEU A 169 -14.17 -5.86 -17.61
N ALA A 170 -13.24 -5.81 -16.68
CA ALA A 170 -12.70 -4.56 -16.19
C ALA A 170 -11.28 -4.73 -15.67
N SER A 171 -10.52 -3.65 -15.62
CA SER A 171 -9.19 -3.63 -15.02
C SER A 171 -8.88 -2.28 -14.39
N ASP A 172 -7.91 -2.27 -13.47
CA ASP A 172 -7.33 -1.00 -13.00
C ASP A 172 -6.69 -0.28 -14.19
N ARG A 173 -6.76 1.06 -14.21
CA ARG A 173 -6.05 1.84 -15.24
C ARG A 173 -4.53 1.69 -15.13
N LYS A 174 -3.85 1.81 -16.28
CA LYS A 174 -2.39 2.01 -16.32
C LYS A 174 -2.02 3.23 -15.48
N GLY A 175 -0.88 3.19 -14.79
CA GLY A 175 -0.48 4.27 -13.89
C GLY A 175 -1.00 4.15 -12.45
N ASN A 176 -2.14 3.50 -12.20
CA ASN A 176 -2.76 3.48 -10.86
C ASN A 176 -1.85 2.89 -9.77
N HIS A 177 -0.98 1.95 -10.14
CA HIS A 177 -0.18 1.15 -9.21
C HIS A 177 1.33 1.14 -9.55
N GLU A 178 1.83 2.21 -10.17
CA GLU A 178 3.20 2.34 -10.69
C GLU A 178 4.20 2.96 -9.69
N TRP A 179 4.16 2.56 -8.40
CA TRP A 179 5.08 3.14 -7.41
C TRP A 179 6.57 2.80 -7.68
N ARG A 180 6.83 1.70 -8.42
CA ARG A 180 8.14 1.31 -8.96
C ARG A 180 7.95 0.66 -10.33
N LYS A 181 8.89 0.91 -11.26
CA LYS A 181 8.93 0.26 -12.60
C LYS A 181 8.84 -1.28 -12.53
N SER A 182 9.37 -1.90 -11.47
CA SER A 182 9.32 -3.36 -11.28
C SER A 182 7.96 -3.89 -10.78
N ASN A 183 6.98 -3.02 -10.57
CA ASN A 183 5.70 -3.31 -9.91
C ASN A 183 4.49 -2.98 -10.80
N GLU A 184 4.75 -2.80 -12.10
CA GLU A 184 3.74 -2.61 -13.14
C GLU A 184 2.79 -3.80 -13.17
N GLY A 185 1.53 -3.51 -12.93
CA GLY A 185 0.48 -4.51 -12.95
C GLY A 185 -0.86 -3.87 -12.68
N ARG A 186 -1.91 -4.66 -12.87
CA ARG A 186 -3.30 -4.25 -12.72
C ARG A 186 -4.08 -5.37 -12.07
N ASN A 187 -5.07 -5.05 -11.24
CA ASN A 187 -6.13 -6.01 -10.99
C ASN A 187 -7.00 -6.13 -12.24
N VAL A 188 -7.34 -7.36 -12.58
CA VAL A 188 -8.08 -7.71 -13.78
C VAL A 188 -9.26 -8.56 -13.36
N LEU A 189 -10.47 -8.12 -13.72
CA LEU A 189 -11.72 -8.82 -13.54
C LEU A 189 -12.10 -9.54 -14.83
N TYR A 190 -12.32 -10.84 -14.76
CA TYR A 190 -12.81 -11.65 -15.88
C TYR A 190 -14.33 -11.81 -15.86
N VAL A 191 -14.92 -12.21 -16.99
CA VAL A 191 -16.36 -12.55 -17.09
C VAL A 191 -16.81 -13.56 -16.03
N SER A 192 -15.93 -14.50 -15.65
CA SER A 192 -16.19 -15.48 -14.61
C SER A 192 -16.34 -14.91 -13.20
N GLY A 193 -16.06 -13.62 -12.98
CA GLY A 193 -15.99 -13.00 -11.66
C GLY A 193 -14.64 -13.17 -10.97
N LEU A 194 -13.69 -13.89 -11.59
CA LEU A 194 -12.33 -14.01 -11.09
C LEU A 194 -11.64 -12.64 -11.15
N VAL A 195 -11.04 -12.23 -10.03
CA VAL A 195 -10.17 -11.07 -9.96
C VAL A 195 -8.76 -11.52 -9.64
N THR A 196 -7.79 -11.16 -10.49
CA THR A 196 -6.38 -11.47 -10.26
C THR A 196 -5.48 -10.26 -10.51
N TRP A 197 -4.32 -10.25 -9.84
CA TRP A 197 -3.27 -9.30 -10.14
C TRP A 197 -2.44 -9.83 -11.32
N VAL A 198 -2.39 -9.09 -12.42
CA VAL A 198 -1.55 -9.40 -13.58
C VAL A 198 -0.35 -8.45 -13.58
N SER A 199 0.85 -9.01 -13.40
CA SER A 199 2.10 -8.29 -13.62
C SER A 199 2.35 -8.14 -15.12
N ALA A 200 2.67 -6.93 -15.60
CA ALA A 200 2.85 -6.62 -17.03
C ALA A 200 1.67 -7.06 -17.93
N PRO A 201 0.47 -6.47 -17.74
CA PRO A 201 -0.67 -6.74 -18.60
C PRO A 201 -0.36 -6.30 -20.05
N PRO A 202 -0.88 -7.02 -21.07
CA PRO A 202 -0.73 -6.63 -22.47
C PRO A 202 -1.19 -5.18 -22.72
N ASP A 203 -0.46 -4.44 -23.56
CA ASP A 203 -0.80 -3.04 -23.90
C ASP A 203 -2.15 -2.93 -24.64
N GLU A 204 -2.62 -4.01 -25.24
CA GLU A 204 -3.94 -4.14 -25.89
C GLU A 204 -5.12 -4.01 -24.92
N TRP A 205 -4.90 -4.08 -23.59
CA TRP A 205 -5.94 -3.86 -22.57
C TRP A 205 -6.09 -2.39 -22.19
N GLU A 206 -5.96 -1.50 -23.17
CA GLU A 206 -6.25 -0.08 -23.03
C GLU A 206 -7.50 0.24 -23.85
N ASN A 207 -8.50 0.85 -23.21
CA ASN A 207 -9.62 1.41 -23.95
C ASN A 207 -9.08 2.60 -24.78
N PRO A 208 -9.22 2.63 -26.12
CA PRO A 208 -8.83 3.79 -26.90
C PRO A 208 -9.52 5.02 -26.32
N ARG A 209 -8.72 5.96 -25.82
CA ARG A 209 -9.24 7.20 -25.24
C ARG A 209 -10.09 7.91 -26.32
N PRO A 210 -11.29 8.40 -25.97
CA PRO A 210 -12.02 9.30 -26.86
C PRO A 210 -11.20 10.56 -27.16
#